data_AF-A0A966DJX4-F1
#
_entry.id   AF-A0A966DJX4-F1
#
_cell.length_a   1.000
_cell.length_b   1.000
_cell.length_c   1.000
_cell.angle_alpha   90.00
_cell.angle_beta   90.00
_cell.angle_gamma   90.00
#
_symmetry.space_group_name_H-M   'P 1'
#
loop_
_entity.id
_entity.type
_entity.pdbx_description
1 polymer ?
#
loop_
_entity_poly.entity_id
_entity_poly.type
_entity_poly.pdbx_seq_one_letter_code
_entity_poly.pdbx_strand_id
1 'polypeptide(L)'
;MVQKGQIGVTTDNIFPIIKKFLYSDHEIFLREIVSNAVDATQKLKTLADVGEFKGELGDLSVRVSVDKKKKTVTVSDRGIGMTAEELDQYINQIALSSANDFLDKYKDNSNAIIGHFGLGFYSTFMVAKKVEIVTQSHNQDAPAVKWSCDGTPEYTMEEVKKEDRGTDIILHIDEENKEFLEKEKIESLLKKYCKFLPIPVVFGKKQEWKDGKNVETEEDNVVNEVNPLWKQKPTELKDEDYLQFYRTLYPMSFTDEPLFWIHLNVDYPFNLTGILYFPKIKSNLDLQRNKIQLYSNQVYVTDSVEGIVPEFLTLLHGVIDSPDIPLNVSRS
;
A
#
# COMPACT_ATOMS: atom_id res chain seq x y z
N MET A 1 -11.29 -29.52 8.83
CA MET A 1 -11.56 -30.27 7.58
C MET A 1 -11.05 -29.40 6.45
N VAL A 2 -10.29 -29.92 5.47
CA VAL A 2 -9.70 -29.08 4.41
C VAL A 2 -10.68 -29.01 3.24
N GLN A 3 -11.18 -27.81 2.96
CA GLN A 3 -11.94 -27.52 1.75
C GLN A 3 -10.97 -27.29 0.60
N LYS A 4 -11.23 -27.94 -0.53
CA LYS A 4 -10.58 -27.65 -1.80
C LYS A 4 -11.59 -27.00 -2.72
N GLY A 5 -11.18 -25.96 -3.43
CA GLY A 5 -12.01 -25.30 -4.41
C GLY A 5 -11.20 -24.89 -5.63
N GLN A 6 -11.93 -24.54 -6.68
CA GLN A 6 -11.37 -23.82 -7.81
C GLN A 6 -11.92 -22.40 -7.77
N ILE A 7 -11.03 -21.44 -7.94
CA ILE A 7 -11.35 -20.04 -8.19
C ILE A 7 -12.19 -20.03 -9.48
N GLY A 8 -13.45 -19.57 -9.39
CA GLY A 8 -14.50 -19.60 -10.43
C GLY A 8 -14.04 -19.60 -11.90
N VAL A 9 -14.37 -20.66 -12.60
CA VAL A 9 -13.85 -21.00 -13.93
C VAL A 9 -14.64 -20.31 -15.04
N THR A 10 -14.08 -19.26 -15.64
CA THR A 10 -14.36 -18.88 -17.04
C THR A 10 -13.12 -18.55 -17.86
N THR A 11 -11.94 -18.42 -17.24
CA THR A 11 -10.68 -18.20 -17.94
C THR A 11 -9.56 -18.97 -17.24
N ASP A 12 -9.22 -20.16 -17.74
CA ASP A 12 -8.07 -20.97 -17.31
C ASP A 12 -6.71 -20.24 -17.38
N ASN A 13 -6.70 -18.97 -17.82
CA ASN A 13 -5.52 -18.15 -18.10
C ASN A 13 -5.47 -16.83 -17.32
N ILE A 14 -6.26 -16.63 -16.25
CA ILE A 14 -6.31 -15.32 -15.57
C ILE A 14 -4.97 -14.93 -14.92
N PHE A 15 -4.28 -15.86 -14.26
CA PHE A 15 -2.99 -15.60 -13.61
C PHE A 15 -1.86 -15.27 -14.61
N PRO A 16 -1.65 -16.02 -15.71
CA PRO A 16 -0.74 -15.61 -16.78
C PRO A 16 -1.02 -14.20 -17.32
N ILE A 17 -2.30 -13.83 -17.43
CA ILE A 17 -2.69 -12.51 -17.92
C ILE A 17 -2.42 -11.43 -16.88
N ILE A 18 -2.83 -11.62 -15.63
CA ILE A 18 -2.52 -10.72 -14.51
C ILE A 18 -1.00 -10.49 -14.43
N LYS A 19 -0.19 -11.55 -14.52
CA LYS A 19 1.27 -11.44 -14.61
C LYS A 19 1.68 -10.53 -15.78
N LYS A 20 1.19 -10.78 -17.00
CA LYS A 20 1.52 -10.00 -18.21
C LYS A 20 1.14 -8.51 -18.13
N PHE A 21 0.01 -8.17 -17.51
CA PHE A 21 -0.46 -6.78 -17.40
C PHE A 21 0.19 -6.02 -16.23
N LEU A 22 0.50 -6.71 -15.14
CA LEU A 22 1.15 -6.09 -13.98
C LEU A 22 2.69 -6.04 -14.11
N TYR A 23 3.27 -6.70 -15.13
CA TYR A 23 4.72 -6.82 -15.39
C TYR A 23 5.50 -5.49 -15.42
N SER A 24 4.81 -4.34 -15.48
CA SER A 24 5.45 -3.03 -15.51
C SER A 24 6.03 -2.59 -14.16
N ASP A 25 5.57 -3.12 -13.02
CA ASP A 25 6.14 -2.74 -11.73
C ASP A 25 5.93 -3.83 -10.65
N HIS A 26 6.89 -4.77 -10.56
CA HIS A 26 6.91 -5.84 -9.55
C HIS A 26 6.93 -5.31 -8.11
N GLU A 27 7.10 -4.01 -7.90
CA GLU A 27 7.15 -3.40 -6.56
C GLU A 27 5.76 -3.08 -6.00
N ILE A 28 4.72 -3.08 -6.84
CA ILE A 28 3.37 -2.64 -6.45
C ILE A 28 2.70 -3.60 -5.45
N PHE A 29 3.05 -4.89 -5.43
CA PHE A 29 2.38 -5.85 -4.54
C PHE A 29 2.40 -5.42 -3.07
N LEU A 30 3.53 -4.84 -2.62
CA LEU A 30 3.69 -4.43 -1.23
C LEU A 30 2.79 -3.24 -0.90
N ARG A 31 2.64 -2.29 -1.84
CA ARG A 31 1.68 -1.19 -1.70
C ARG A 31 0.27 -1.72 -1.52
N GLU A 32 -0.16 -2.65 -2.36
CA GLU A 32 -1.54 -3.17 -2.34
C GLU A 32 -1.85 -3.90 -1.04
N ILE A 33 -0.99 -4.84 -0.61
CA ILE A 33 -1.26 -5.62 0.60
C ILE A 33 -1.15 -4.78 1.88
N VAL A 34 -0.23 -3.82 1.95
CA VAL A 34 -0.14 -2.90 3.10
C VAL A 34 -1.34 -1.96 3.11
N SER A 35 -1.79 -1.45 1.95
CA SER A 35 -2.99 -0.60 1.87
C SER A 35 -4.24 -1.37 2.32
N ASN A 36 -4.41 -2.62 1.90
CA ASN A 36 -5.51 -3.47 2.36
C ASN A 36 -5.49 -3.70 3.89
N ALA A 37 -4.31 -3.90 4.47
CA ALA A 37 -4.12 -4.02 5.91
C ALA A 37 -4.49 -2.72 6.66
N VAL A 38 -4.14 -1.57 6.09
CA VAL A 38 -4.53 -0.24 6.59
C VAL A 38 -6.04 -0.06 6.53
N ASP A 39 -6.67 -0.38 5.40
CA ASP A 39 -8.12 -0.29 5.22
C ASP A 39 -8.87 -1.19 6.20
N ALA A 40 -8.41 -2.43 6.40
CA ALA A 40 -8.98 -3.36 7.37
C ALA A 40 -8.88 -2.81 8.80
N THR A 41 -7.78 -2.12 9.12
CA THR A 41 -7.57 -1.48 10.41
C THR A 41 -8.44 -0.23 10.59
N GLN A 42 -8.59 0.59 9.56
CA GLN A 42 -9.47 1.76 9.59
C GLN A 42 -10.94 1.35 9.73
N LYS A 43 -11.39 0.31 9.01
CA LYS A 43 -12.73 -0.26 9.16
C LYS A 43 -12.99 -0.69 10.60
N LEU A 44 -12.02 -1.34 11.24
CA LEU A 44 -12.14 -1.73 12.65
C LEU A 44 -12.28 -0.50 13.57
N LYS A 45 -11.46 0.55 13.36
CA LYS A 45 -11.58 1.81 14.12
C LYS A 45 -12.98 2.41 13.96
N THR A 46 -13.50 2.48 12.72
CA THR A 46 -14.86 2.95 12.46
C THR A 46 -15.90 2.13 13.21
N LEU A 47 -15.82 0.79 13.18
CA LEU A 47 -16.73 -0.09 13.92
C LEU A 47 -16.67 0.15 15.43
N ALA A 48 -15.49 0.41 15.98
CA ALA A 48 -15.32 0.74 17.40
C ALA A 48 -15.93 2.11 17.73
N ASP A 49 -15.71 3.11 16.88
CA ASP A 49 -16.21 4.47 17.05
C ASP A 49 -17.75 4.54 17.01
N VAL A 50 -18.39 3.72 16.16
CA VAL A 50 -19.86 3.59 16.12
C VAL A 50 -20.42 2.62 17.17
N GLY A 51 -19.57 1.99 17.98
CA GLY A 51 -19.96 1.10 19.07
C GLY A 51 -20.35 -0.33 18.67
N GLU A 52 -20.11 -0.72 17.42
CA GLU A 52 -20.34 -2.07 16.89
C GLU A 52 -19.23 -3.05 17.30
N PHE A 53 -17.99 -2.58 17.41
CA PHE A 53 -16.89 -3.36 17.98
C PHE A 53 -16.65 -2.98 19.44
N LYS A 54 -16.81 -3.96 20.36
CA LYS A 54 -16.69 -3.77 21.82
C LYS A 54 -15.43 -4.37 22.43
N GLY A 55 -14.56 -4.98 21.62
CA GLY A 55 -13.30 -5.54 22.09
C GLY A 55 -12.23 -4.48 22.27
N GLU A 56 -11.07 -4.88 22.80
CA GLU A 56 -9.91 -3.99 22.83
C GLU A 56 -9.30 -3.85 21.42
N LEU A 57 -9.03 -2.61 21.03
CA LEU A 57 -8.33 -2.31 19.78
C LEU A 57 -6.88 -2.77 19.84
N GLY A 58 -6.20 -2.48 20.95
CA GLY A 58 -4.79 -2.80 21.18
C GLY A 58 -3.85 -2.10 20.20
N ASP A 59 -2.69 -2.71 19.95
CA ASP A 59 -1.77 -2.25 18.90
C ASP A 59 -2.34 -2.55 17.51
N LEU A 60 -2.67 -1.50 16.76
CA LEU A 60 -3.24 -1.54 15.42
C LEU A 60 -2.19 -1.31 14.32
N SER A 61 -0.90 -1.37 14.65
CA SER A 61 0.17 -1.22 13.67
C SER A 61 0.16 -2.35 12.65
N VAL A 62 0.34 -2.02 11.37
CA VAL A 62 0.58 -3.00 10.31
C VAL A 62 2.05 -3.41 10.36
N ARG A 63 2.32 -4.71 10.49
CA ARG A 63 3.68 -5.24 10.65
C ARG A 63 4.12 -5.95 9.38
N VAL A 64 5.26 -5.55 8.84
CA VAL A 64 5.91 -6.20 7.71
C VAL A 64 7.13 -6.97 8.21
N SER A 65 7.29 -8.21 7.78
CA SER A 65 8.44 -9.04 8.16
C SER A 65 8.99 -9.85 6.99
N VAL A 66 10.28 -10.14 7.06
CA VAL A 66 11.01 -10.91 6.05
C VAL A 66 11.74 -12.05 6.75
N ASP A 67 11.48 -13.29 6.34
CA ASP A 67 12.18 -14.48 6.80
C ASP A 67 12.95 -15.09 5.63
N LYS A 68 14.26 -14.81 5.57
CA LYS A 68 15.16 -15.35 4.53
C LYS A 68 15.26 -16.87 4.56
N LYS A 69 15.09 -17.52 5.73
CA LYS A 69 15.21 -18.98 5.85
C LYS A 69 13.98 -19.67 5.30
N LYS A 70 12.79 -19.15 5.61
CA LYS A 70 11.52 -19.63 5.06
C LYS A 70 11.24 -19.12 3.65
N LYS A 71 12.02 -18.13 3.19
CA LYS A 71 11.82 -17.40 1.92
C LYS A 71 10.46 -16.73 1.86
N THR A 72 10.06 -16.07 2.95
CA THR A 72 8.75 -15.44 3.06
C THR A 72 8.82 -13.96 3.37
N VAL A 73 7.89 -13.21 2.78
CA VAL A 73 7.50 -11.87 3.23
C VAL A 73 6.12 -11.98 3.85
N THR A 74 5.89 -11.35 5.00
CA THR A 74 4.59 -11.39 5.68
C THR A 74 4.14 -9.99 6.04
N VAL A 75 2.89 -9.68 5.70
CA VAL A 75 2.20 -8.46 6.13
C VAL A 75 1.09 -8.88 7.08
N SER A 76 1.16 -8.40 8.31
CA SER A 76 0.23 -8.71 9.39
C SER A 76 -0.47 -7.46 9.85
N ASP A 77 -1.80 -7.50 9.88
CA ASP A 77 -2.62 -6.46 10.49
C ASP A 77 -3.44 -7.02 11.64
N ARG A 78 -3.92 -6.12 12.48
CA ARG A 78 -4.84 -6.41 13.59
C ARG A 78 -6.22 -5.79 13.36
N GLY A 79 -6.62 -5.69 12.09
CA GLY A 79 -7.87 -5.08 11.64
C GLY A 79 -9.08 -5.98 11.85
N ILE A 80 -10.09 -5.85 10.97
CA ILE A 80 -11.37 -6.59 11.10
C ILE A 80 -11.28 -8.11 10.89
N GLY A 81 -10.22 -8.60 10.24
CA GLY A 81 -10.12 -9.99 9.78
C GLY A 81 -11.22 -10.36 8.78
N MET A 82 -11.32 -11.65 8.44
CA MET A 82 -12.36 -12.19 7.56
C MET A 82 -12.88 -13.53 8.08
N THR A 83 -14.15 -13.85 7.81
CA THR A 83 -14.70 -15.20 7.96
C THR A 83 -14.39 -16.07 6.73
N ALA A 84 -14.71 -17.37 6.78
CA ALA A 84 -14.59 -18.27 5.63
C ALA A 84 -15.43 -17.80 4.43
N GLU A 85 -16.65 -17.31 4.70
CA GLU A 85 -17.59 -16.80 3.70
C GLU A 85 -17.08 -15.52 3.05
N GLU A 86 -16.53 -14.60 3.87
CA GLU A 86 -15.92 -13.36 3.37
C GLU A 86 -14.68 -13.64 2.53
N LEU A 87 -13.83 -14.59 2.94
CA LEU A 87 -12.71 -15.04 2.11
C LEU A 87 -13.18 -15.60 0.77
N ASP A 88 -14.22 -16.43 0.75
CA ASP A 88 -14.75 -16.97 -0.50
C ASP A 88 -15.31 -15.86 -1.40
N GLN A 89 -16.06 -14.92 -0.81
CA GLN A 89 -16.65 -13.81 -1.55
C GLN A 89 -15.58 -12.84 -2.09
N TYR A 90 -14.68 -12.34 -1.25
CA TYR A 90 -13.74 -11.28 -1.61
C TYR A 90 -12.50 -11.77 -2.34
N ILE A 91 -11.97 -12.93 -1.93
CA ILE A 91 -10.78 -13.50 -2.57
C ILE A 91 -11.19 -14.38 -3.74
N ASN A 92 -12.02 -15.40 -3.52
CA ASN A 92 -12.28 -16.39 -4.58
C ASN A 92 -13.26 -15.90 -5.66
N GLN A 93 -14.27 -15.09 -5.34
CA GLN A 93 -15.34 -14.70 -6.28
C GLN A 93 -15.18 -13.29 -6.89
N ILE A 94 -15.05 -12.25 -6.07
CA ILE A 94 -15.06 -10.84 -6.52
C ILE A 94 -13.84 -10.51 -7.38
N ALA A 95 -12.68 -11.07 -7.04
CA ALA A 95 -11.48 -10.88 -7.84
C ALA A 95 -11.68 -11.35 -9.29
N LEU A 96 -12.41 -12.44 -9.51
CA LEU A 96 -12.67 -12.97 -10.84
C LEU A 96 -13.68 -12.15 -11.65
N SER A 97 -14.79 -11.75 -11.03
CA SER A 97 -15.78 -10.89 -11.71
C SER A 97 -15.10 -9.62 -12.19
N SER A 98 -14.27 -9.03 -11.32
CA SER A 98 -13.57 -7.79 -11.61
C SER A 98 -12.45 -7.97 -12.64
N ALA A 99 -11.75 -9.12 -12.65
CA ALA A 99 -10.77 -9.43 -13.68
C ALA A 99 -11.39 -9.74 -15.04
N ASN A 100 -12.49 -10.47 -15.10
CA ASN A 100 -13.17 -10.72 -16.37
C ASN A 100 -13.70 -9.41 -16.98
N ASP A 101 -14.36 -8.57 -16.16
CA ASP A 101 -14.80 -7.24 -16.59
C ASP A 101 -13.63 -6.36 -17.05
N PHE A 102 -12.49 -6.46 -16.37
CA PHE A 102 -11.27 -5.77 -16.75
C PHE A 102 -10.73 -6.27 -18.09
N LEU A 103 -10.60 -7.58 -18.28
CA LEU A 103 -10.13 -8.17 -19.54
C LEU A 103 -11.03 -7.77 -20.71
N ASP A 104 -12.34 -7.83 -20.54
CA ASP A 104 -13.27 -7.46 -21.60
C ASP A 104 -13.19 -5.98 -21.97
N LYS A 105 -12.95 -5.08 -21.01
CA LYS A 105 -12.82 -3.64 -21.25
C LYS A 105 -11.46 -3.21 -21.78
N TYR A 106 -10.39 -3.93 -21.45
CA TYR A 106 -9.00 -3.50 -21.70
C TYR A 106 -8.21 -4.41 -22.64
N LYS A 107 -8.88 -5.29 -23.40
CA LYS A 107 -8.28 -6.11 -24.48
C LYS A 107 -7.32 -5.34 -25.39
N ASP A 108 -7.56 -4.05 -25.61
CA ASP A 108 -6.80 -3.20 -26.53
C ASP A 108 -5.86 -2.17 -25.85
N ASN A 109 -5.77 -2.14 -24.50
CA ASN A 109 -4.96 -1.15 -23.79
C ASN A 109 -4.10 -1.79 -22.69
N SER A 110 -2.88 -2.20 -23.07
CA SER A 110 -1.92 -2.93 -22.23
C SER A 110 -1.47 -2.19 -20.98
N ASN A 111 -1.67 -0.88 -20.92
CA ASN A 111 -1.06 -0.14 -19.85
C ASN A 111 -1.91 -0.24 -18.57
N ALA A 112 -3.26 -0.32 -18.58
CA ALA A 112 -4.15 0.05 -17.44
C ALA A 112 -3.72 -0.42 -16.02
N ILE A 113 -3.63 0.50 -15.03
CA ILE A 113 -3.33 0.19 -13.62
C ILE A 113 -4.63 -0.21 -12.90
N ILE A 114 -4.52 -1.28 -12.12
CA ILE A 114 -5.62 -2.14 -11.66
C ILE A 114 -6.17 -1.75 -10.26
N GLY A 115 -5.71 -0.64 -9.68
CA GLY A 115 -5.98 -0.25 -8.27
C GLY A 115 -7.45 -0.08 -7.83
N HIS A 116 -8.43 -0.26 -8.73
CA HIS A 116 -9.87 -0.17 -8.43
C HIS A 116 -10.68 -1.45 -8.66
N PHE A 117 -10.07 -2.52 -9.18
CA PHE A 117 -10.82 -3.73 -9.58
C PHE A 117 -10.71 -4.88 -8.56
N GLY A 118 -10.38 -4.63 -7.29
CA GLY A 118 -10.30 -5.70 -6.28
C GLY A 118 -9.23 -6.77 -6.57
N LEU A 119 -8.33 -6.50 -7.52
CA LEU A 119 -7.29 -7.41 -7.99
C LEU A 119 -5.90 -7.10 -7.43
N GLY A 120 -5.79 -6.02 -6.64
CA GLY A 120 -4.53 -5.61 -6.01
C GLY A 120 -3.89 -6.75 -5.22
N PHE A 121 -4.71 -7.57 -4.53
CA PHE A 121 -4.23 -8.78 -3.86
C PHE A 121 -3.50 -9.74 -4.81
N TYR A 122 -3.99 -9.97 -6.02
CA TYR A 122 -3.42 -10.95 -6.94
C TYR A 122 -2.05 -10.53 -7.52
N SER A 123 -1.66 -9.27 -7.36
CA SER A 123 -0.30 -8.82 -7.67
C SER A 123 0.77 -9.55 -6.84
N THR A 124 0.42 -10.14 -5.69
CA THR A 124 1.36 -10.94 -4.89
C THR A 124 1.88 -12.16 -5.65
N PHE A 125 1.11 -12.71 -6.59
CA PHE A 125 1.53 -13.85 -7.41
C PHE A 125 2.54 -13.49 -8.50
N MET A 126 2.88 -12.20 -8.68
CA MET A 126 4.00 -11.80 -9.54
C MET A 126 5.36 -12.06 -8.92
N VAL A 127 5.42 -12.11 -7.58
CA VAL A 127 6.66 -12.24 -6.81
C VAL A 127 6.69 -13.49 -5.94
N ALA A 128 5.54 -14.15 -5.77
CA ALA A 128 5.36 -15.30 -4.93
C ALA A 128 4.86 -16.51 -5.74
N LYS A 129 5.45 -17.67 -5.45
CA LYS A 129 4.98 -18.98 -5.96
C LYS A 129 3.81 -19.55 -5.16
N LYS A 130 3.57 -19.03 -3.96
CA LYS A 130 2.48 -19.43 -3.07
C LYS A 130 2.13 -18.28 -2.16
N VAL A 131 0.84 -18.07 -1.94
CA VAL A 131 0.32 -17.08 -1.01
C VAL A 131 -0.59 -17.79 -0.02
N GLU A 132 -0.44 -17.46 1.25
CA GLU A 132 -1.32 -17.93 2.32
C GLU A 132 -1.94 -16.71 3.01
N ILE A 133 -3.22 -16.79 3.33
CA ILE A 133 -3.90 -15.84 4.20
C ILE A 133 -4.28 -16.59 5.46
N VAL A 134 -3.88 -16.11 6.63
CA VAL A 134 -4.31 -16.63 7.92
C VAL A 134 -5.04 -15.53 8.66
N THR A 135 -6.35 -15.68 8.86
CA THR A 135 -7.20 -14.59 9.34
C THR A 135 -8.12 -15.04 10.46
N GLN A 136 -8.35 -14.14 11.42
CA GLN A 136 -9.33 -14.28 12.50
C GLN A 136 -10.22 -13.05 12.48
N SER A 137 -11.50 -13.25 12.18
CA SER A 137 -12.49 -12.18 12.18
C SER A 137 -12.67 -11.58 13.57
N HIS A 138 -13.04 -10.30 13.60
CA HIS A 138 -13.55 -9.61 14.79
C HIS A 138 -14.86 -10.22 15.30
N ASN A 139 -15.58 -10.96 14.45
CA ASN A 139 -16.69 -11.81 14.87
C ASN A 139 -16.15 -13.00 15.67
N GLN A 140 -16.41 -13.00 16.99
CA GLN A 140 -15.88 -13.99 17.93
C GLN A 140 -16.41 -15.41 17.70
N ASP A 141 -17.55 -15.55 17.02
CA ASP A 141 -18.16 -16.85 16.73
C ASP A 141 -17.55 -17.51 15.47
N ALA A 142 -16.79 -16.76 14.68
CA ALA A 142 -16.15 -17.28 13.47
C ALA A 142 -14.78 -17.91 13.80
N PRO A 143 -14.51 -19.16 13.36
CA PRO A 143 -13.19 -19.76 13.52
C PRO A 143 -12.14 -19.02 12.68
N ALA A 144 -10.87 -19.07 13.10
CA ALA A 144 -9.77 -18.63 12.24
C ALA A 144 -9.67 -19.53 11.01
N VAL A 145 -9.40 -18.92 9.87
CA VAL A 145 -9.33 -19.61 8.58
C VAL A 145 -7.97 -19.37 7.96
N LYS A 146 -7.41 -20.42 7.37
CA LYS A 146 -6.27 -20.35 6.48
C LYS A 146 -6.71 -20.61 5.06
N TRP A 147 -6.48 -19.64 4.18
CA TRP A 147 -6.57 -19.79 2.73
C TRP A 147 -5.17 -19.95 2.14
N SER A 148 -5.02 -20.76 1.09
CA SER A 148 -3.73 -21.01 0.44
C SER A 148 -3.93 -21.27 -1.06
N CYS A 149 -3.10 -20.64 -1.88
CA CYS A 149 -3.09 -20.80 -3.34
C CYS A 149 -1.64 -20.70 -3.85
N ASP A 150 -1.31 -21.48 -4.87
CA ASP A 150 0.02 -21.54 -5.52
C ASP A 150 0.09 -20.76 -6.84
N GLY A 151 -0.87 -19.85 -7.07
CA GLY A 151 -0.99 -19.08 -8.30
C GLY A 151 -1.63 -19.87 -9.45
N THR A 152 -2.20 -21.03 -9.15
CA THR A 152 -3.15 -21.73 -10.02
C THR A 152 -4.58 -21.36 -9.62
N PRO A 153 -5.59 -21.72 -10.44
CA PRO A 153 -6.99 -21.62 -10.02
C PRO A 153 -7.36 -22.49 -8.81
N GLU A 154 -6.48 -23.37 -8.34
CA GLU A 154 -6.77 -24.20 -7.17
C GLU A 154 -6.43 -23.47 -5.87
N TYR A 155 -7.34 -23.60 -4.90
CA TYR A 155 -7.12 -23.09 -3.55
C TYR A 155 -7.56 -24.10 -2.50
N THR A 156 -7.00 -23.93 -1.30
CA THR A 156 -7.42 -24.67 -0.11
C THR A 156 -7.85 -23.72 0.99
N MET A 157 -8.93 -24.05 1.69
CA MET A 157 -9.32 -23.39 2.93
C MET A 157 -9.40 -24.41 4.07
N GLU A 158 -8.88 -24.05 5.22
CA GLU A 158 -8.97 -24.88 6.42
C GLU A 158 -9.12 -24.02 7.67
N GLU A 159 -9.89 -24.52 8.64
CA GLU A 159 -9.92 -23.94 9.97
C GLU A 159 -8.56 -24.14 10.66
N VAL A 160 -8.05 -23.08 11.27
CA VAL A 160 -6.79 -23.07 12.00
C VAL A 160 -6.97 -22.42 13.36
N LYS A 161 -5.90 -22.37 14.16
CA LYS A 161 -5.85 -21.54 15.37
C LYS A 161 -5.04 -20.30 15.08
N LYS A 162 -5.62 -19.14 15.33
CA LYS A 162 -4.95 -17.85 15.41
C LYS A 162 -5.43 -17.19 16.69
N GLU A 163 -4.51 -16.81 17.57
CA GLU A 163 -4.86 -16.32 18.91
C GLU A 163 -5.44 -14.90 18.89
N ASP A 164 -5.05 -14.10 17.89
CA ASP A 164 -5.39 -12.69 17.79
C ASP A 164 -6.14 -12.37 16.51
N ARG A 165 -6.99 -11.33 16.59
CA ARG A 165 -7.79 -10.81 15.47
C ARG A 165 -6.89 -10.24 14.37
N GLY A 166 -7.38 -10.29 13.14
CA GLY A 166 -6.74 -9.65 11.98
C GLY A 166 -6.24 -10.67 10.99
N THR A 167 -5.35 -10.26 10.10
CA THR A 167 -4.93 -11.06 8.94
C THR A 167 -3.42 -11.08 8.79
N ASP A 168 -2.86 -12.26 8.55
CA ASP A 168 -1.50 -12.44 8.05
C ASP A 168 -1.55 -12.84 6.57
N ILE A 169 -0.97 -12.04 5.70
CA ILE A 169 -0.73 -12.40 4.30
C ILE A 169 0.73 -12.82 4.15
N ILE A 170 0.95 -14.09 3.83
CA ILE A 170 2.27 -14.72 3.77
C ILE A 170 2.61 -15.05 2.32
N LEU A 171 3.61 -14.37 1.78
CA LEU A 171 4.10 -14.55 0.42
C LEU A 171 5.33 -15.45 0.45
N HIS A 172 5.23 -16.62 -0.17
CA HIS A 172 6.38 -17.50 -0.41
C HIS A 172 7.06 -17.05 -1.70
N ILE A 173 8.15 -16.29 -1.56
CA ILE A 173 8.84 -15.63 -2.67
C ILE A 173 9.40 -16.67 -3.64
N ASP A 174 9.23 -16.41 -4.95
CA ASP A 174 9.74 -17.29 -6.00
C ASP A 174 11.27 -17.12 -6.19
N GLU A 175 11.84 -17.93 -7.08
CA GLU A 175 13.29 -17.93 -7.27
C GLU A 175 13.81 -16.75 -8.11
N GLU A 176 12.95 -16.09 -8.88
CA GLU A 176 13.27 -14.95 -9.75
C GLU A 176 13.24 -13.62 -8.97
N ASN A 177 12.44 -13.55 -7.92
CA ASN A 177 12.16 -12.34 -7.15
C ASN A 177 12.82 -12.32 -5.76
N LYS A 178 13.95 -13.03 -5.58
CA LYS A 178 14.68 -13.12 -4.30
C LYS A 178 15.12 -11.77 -3.73
N GLU A 179 15.20 -10.72 -4.55
CA GLU A 179 15.52 -9.37 -4.07
C GLU A 179 14.55 -8.88 -2.99
N PHE A 180 13.29 -9.33 -2.98
CA PHE A 180 12.31 -8.97 -1.94
C PHE A 180 12.53 -9.70 -0.61
N LEU A 181 13.52 -10.61 -0.53
CA LEU A 181 14.01 -11.16 0.73
C LEU A 181 15.10 -10.29 1.36
N GLU A 182 15.57 -9.25 0.67
CA GLU A 182 16.53 -8.28 1.21
C GLU A 182 15.79 -7.18 1.98
N LYS A 183 16.23 -6.91 3.22
CA LYS A 183 15.54 -5.98 4.12
C LYS A 183 15.53 -4.56 3.53
N GLU A 184 16.64 -4.16 2.93
CA GLU A 184 16.86 -2.84 2.33
C GLU A 184 15.90 -2.62 1.16
N LYS A 185 15.64 -3.65 0.34
CA LYS A 185 14.67 -3.57 -0.76
C LYS A 185 13.28 -3.33 -0.19
N ILE A 186 12.81 -4.15 0.75
CA ILE A 186 11.48 -3.98 1.36
C ILE A 186 11.35 -2.62 2.04
N GLU A 187 12.35 -2.18 2.80
CA GLU A 187 12.36 -0.87 3.45
C GLU A 187 12.24 0.28 2.43
N SER A 188 12.94 0.18 1.29
CA SER A 188 12.85 1.16 0.20
C SER A 188 11.44 1.25 -0.38
N LEU A 189 10.77 0.11 -0.55
CA LEU A 189 9.41 0.04 -1.08
C LEU A 189 8.39 0.61 -0.09
N LEU A 190 8.53 0.29 1.20
CA LEU A 190 7.67 0.86 2.24
C LEU A 190 7.84 2.38 2.32
N LYS A 191 9.07 2.90 2.26
CA LYS A 191 9.33 4.34 2.25
C LYS A 191 8.85 5.04 0.97
N LYS A 192 8.78 4.33 -0.16
CA LYS A 192 8.29 4.85 -1.44
C LYS A 192 6.75 4.89 -1.46
N TYR A 193 6.10 3.77 -1.15
CA TYR A 193 4.67 3.59 -1.39
C TYR A 193 3.80 3.78 -0.14
N CYS A 194 4.34 3.52 1.05
CA CYS A 194 3.59 3.51 2.31
C CYS A 194 3.91 4.72 3.20
N LYS A 195 4.63 5.71 2.65
CA LYS A 195 5.30 6.79 3.40
C LYS A 195 4.38 7.59 4.31
N PHE A 196 3.13 7.76 3.91
CA PHE A 196 2.18 8.63 4.59
C PHE A 196 0.88 7.93 4.98
N LEU A 197 0.87 6.59 5.03
CA LEU A 197 -0.34 5.86 5.37
C LEU A 197 -0.84 6.21 6.79
N PRO A 198 -2.17 6.23 7.02
CA PRO A 198 -2.79 6.71 8.26
C PRO A 198 -2.65 5.76 9.47
N ILE A 199 -2.01 4.61 9.28
CA ILE A 199 -1.78 3.59 10.30
C ILE A 199 -0.27 3.33 10.37
N PRO A 200 0.33 3.18 11.57
CA PRO A 200 1.75 2.89 11.69
C PRO A 200 2.10 1.58 10.96
N VAL A 201 3.11 1.64 10.11
CA VAL A 201 3.71 0.50 9.41
C VAL A 201 5.04 0.21 10.08
N VAL A 202 5.15 -0.94 10.71
CA VAL A 202 6.34 -1.38 11.44
C VAL A 202 7.13 -2.35 10.58
N PHE A 203 8.43 -2.08 10.42
CA PHE A 203 9.37 -2.97 9.74
C PHE A 203 10.64 -3.15 10.57
N GLY A 204 10.67 -4.22 11.36
CA GLY A 204 11.77 -4.53 12.28
C GLY A 204 11.83 -3.61 13.49
N LYS A 205 13.00 -3.57 14.12
CA LYS A 205 13.30 -2.75 15.31
C LYS A 205 14.26 -1.62 14.96
N LYS A 206 14.23 -0.51 15.71
CA LYS A 206 15.20 0.57 15.52
C LYS A 206 16.60 0.06 15.83
N GLN A 207 17.59 0.59 15.12
CA GLN A 207 19.00 0.24 15.32
C GLN A 207 19.76 1.39 15.96
N GLU A 208 20.63 1.05 16.91
CA GLU A 208 21.57 1.99 17.51
C GLU A 208 23.00 1.53 17.27
N TRP A 209 23.89 2.49 17.01
CA TRP A 209 25.32 2.21 16.92
C TRP A 209 25.90 2.06 18.33
N LYS A 210 26.24 0.82 18.72
CA LYS A 210 26.89 0.50 20.00
C LYS A 210 28.07 -0.43 19.75
N ASP A 211 29.20 -0.10 20.37
CA ASP A 211 30.43 -0.91 20.32
C ASP A 211 30.90 -1.27 18.91
N GLY A 212 30.81 -0.32 17.96
CA GLY A 212 31.27 -0.52 16.59
C GLY A 212 30.35 -1.37 15.71
N LYS A 213 29.11 -1.64 16.14
CA LYS A 213 28.10 -2.36 15.35
C LYS A 213 26.70 -1.75 15.55
N ASN A 214 25.82 -1.96 14.58
CA ASN A 214 24.39 -1.68 14.73
C ASN A 214 23.73 -2.79 15.57
N VAL A 215 23.04 -2.42 16.64
CA VAL A 215 22.29 -3.33 17.51
C VAL A 215 20.82 -2.95 17.47
N GLU A 216 19.94 -3.94 17.26
CA GLU A 216 18.49 -3.74 17.34
C GLU A 216 18.09 -3.39 18.78
N THR A 217 17.24 -2.38 18.93
CA THR A 217 16.63 -1.97 20.20
C THR A 217 15.30 -2.71 20.42
N GLU A 218 14.67 -2.49 21.57
CA GLU A 218 13.31 -2.99 21.81
C GLU A 218 12.22 -2.16 21.09
N GLU A 219 12.56 -0.95 20.62
CA GLU A 219 11.63 -0.06 19.96
C GLU A 219 11.31 -0.50 18.53
N ASP A 220 10.02 -0.52 18.20
CA ASP A 220 9.56 -0.77 16.83
C ASP A 220 10.06 0.32 15.86
N ASN A 221 10.50 -0.11 14.68
CA ASN A 221 10.86 0.79 13.60
C ASN A 221 9.61 1.09 12.76
N VAL A 222 8.92 2.17 13.09
CA VAL A 222 7.80 2.71 12.29
C VAL A 222 8.39 3.44 11.08
N VAL A 223 8.06 2.99 9.87
CA VAL A 223 8.70 3.45 8.62
C VAL A 223 7.92 4.55 7.88
N ASN A 224 6.71 4.87 8.33
CA ASN A 224 5.84 5.88 7.74
C ASN A 224 5.49 7.00 8.72
N GLU A 225 5.02 8.12 8.17
CA GLU A 225 4.49 9.27 8.90
C GLU A 225 2.96 9.26 8.82
N VAL A 226 2.28 8.98 9.94
CA VAL A 226 0.82 8.84 10.00
C VAL A 226 0.08 10.18 10.05
N ASN A 227 0.77 11.27 10.37
CA ASN A 227 0.21 12.61 10.41
C ASN A 227 0.96 13.54 9.44
N PRO A 228 0.81 13.32 8.12
CA PRO A 228 1.53 14.08 7.11
C PRO A 228 1.22 15.58 7.19
N LEU A 229 2.22 16.41 6.84
CA LEU A 229 2.17 17.87 7.03
C LEU A 229 0.92 18.52 6.39
N TRP A 230 0.49 18.05 5.21
CA TRP A 230 -0.65 18.60 4.49
C TRP A 230 -2.04 18.28 5.11
N LYS A 231 -2.09 17.42 6.14
CA LYS A 231 -3.31 17.16 6.93
C LYS A 231 -3.36 18.02 8.19
N GLN A 232 -2.25 18.66 8.56
CA GLN A 232 -2.16 19.50 9.75
C GLN A 232 -2.68 20.91 9.46
N LYS A 233 -3.20 21.59 10.47
CA LYS A 233 -3.74 22.94 10.30
C LYS A 233 -2.61 23.93 10.01
N PRO A 234 -2.69 24.76 8.96
CA PRO A 234 -1.63 25.72 8.65
C PRO A 234 -1.27 26.67 9.81
N THR A 235 -2.22 26.99 10.70
CA THR A 235 -2.01 27.85 11.87
C THR A 235 -1.13 27.23 12.96
N GLU A 236 -0.92 25.92 12.92
CA GLU A 236 -0.10 25.16 13.89
C GLU A 236 1.31 24.89 13.35
N LEU A 237 1.58 25.26 12.09
CA LEU A 237 2.81 24.97 11.37
C LEU A 237 3.71 26.21 11.27
N LYS A 238 5.01 25.98 11.29
CA LYS A 238 6.05 26.99 11.04
C LYS A 238 6.73 26.75 9.71
N ASP A 239 7.43 27.76 9.21
CA ASP A 239 8.22 27.70 7.98
C ASP A 239 9.22 26.54 8.00
N GLU A 240 9.83 26.26 9.14
CA GLU A 240 10.77 25.14 9.30
C GLU A 240 10.11 23.78 9.04
N ASP A 241 8.83 23.61 9.39
CA ASP A 241 8.09 22.37 9.17
C ASP A 241 7.90 22.12 7.67
N TYR A 242 7.56 23.17 6.92
CA TYR A 242 7.45 23.11 5.46
C TYR A 242 8.79 22.82 4.80
N LEU A 243 9.88 23.43 5.25
CA LEU A 243 11.22 23.16 4.73
C LEU A 243 11.65 21.71 5.04
N GLN A 244 11.34 21.20 6.23
CA GLN A 244 11.64 19.83 6.61
C GLN A 244 10.82 18.81 5.80
N PHE A 245 9.55 19.10 5.55
CA PHE A 245 8.71 18.27 4.71
C PHE A 245 9.22 18.25 3.26
N TYR A 246 9.63 19.39 2.71
CA TYR A 246 10.26 19.45 1.38
C TYR A 246 11.51 18.56 1.29
N ARG A 247 12.41 18.61 2.29
CA ARG A 247 13.59 17.72 2.37
C ARG A 247 13.22 16.24 2.48
N THR A 248 12.11 15.94 3.16
CA THR A 248 11.60 14.57 3.30
C THR A 248 11.09 14.02 1.96
N LEU A 249 10.45 14.86 1.14
CA LEU A 249 9.99 14.50 -0.20
C LEU A 249 11.16 14.34 -1.17
N TYR A 250 12.16 15.23 -1.10
CA TYR A 250 13.29 15.30 -2.03
C TYR A 250 14.63 15.22 -1.29
N PRO A 251 14.98 14.06 -0.72
CA PRO A 251 16.21 13.93 0.08
C PRO A 251 17.45 14.28 -0.75
N MET A 252 17.48 13.95 -2.05
CA MET A 252 18.63 14.24 -2.91
C MET A 252 18.84 15.73 -3.23
N SER A 253 17.90 16.61 -2.86
CA SER A 253 17.92 18.05 -3.16
C SER A 253 18.38 18.91 -1.98
N PHE A 254 19.32 18.40 -1.17
CA PHE A 254 19.77 18.98 0.12
C PHE A 254 20.15 20.47 0.11
N THR A 255 20.46 21.07 -1.05
CA THR A 255 20.92 22.47 -1.17
C THR A 255 19.90 23.40 -1.84
N ASP A 256 18.72 22.89 -2.21
CA ASP A 256 17.74 23.60 -3.04
C ASP A 256 16.44 23.88 -2.28
N GLU A 257 16.51 24.77 -1.29
CA GLU A 257 15.29 25.21 -0.60
C GLU A 257 14.33 25.94 -1.55
N PRO A 258 13.01 25.69 -1.40
CA PRO A 258 12.00 26.35 -2.21
C PRO A 258 11.99 27.86 -1.94
N LEU A 259 11.52 28.64 -2.93
CA LEU A 259 11.32 30.08 -2.79
C LEU A 259 10.16 30.39 -1.84
N PHE A 260 9.07 29.64 -1.98
CA PHE A 260 7.87 29.69 -1.15
C PHE A 260 7.03 28.42 -1.39
N TRP A 261 5.96 28.28 -0.63
CA TRP A 261 5.00 27.18 -0.75
C TRP A 261 3.56 27.68 -0.61
N ILE A 262 2.63 26.86 -1.07
CA ILE A 262 1.19 27.06 -0.91
C ILE A 262 0.64 25.79 -0.27
N HIS A 263 0.01 25.94 0.91
CA HIS A 263 -0.76 24.88 1.54
C HIS A 263 -2.17 24.90 0.98
N LEU A 264 -2.56 23.82 0.31
CA LEU A 264 -3.87 23.64 -0.30
C LEU A 264 -4.82 22.94 0.67
N ASN A 265 -5.99 23.53 0.85
CA ASN A 265 -7.13 22.92 1.53
C ASN A 265 -8.41 23.38 0.81
N VAL A 266 -8.86 22.57 -0.14
CA VAL A 266 -10.02 22.82 -1.00
C VAL A 266 -11.04 21.73 -0.71
N ASP A 267 -12.28 22.14 -0.42
CA ASP A 267 -13.41 21.26 -0.07
C ASP A 267 -14.56 21.31 -1.09
N TYR A 268 -14.48 22.21 -2.09
CA TYR A 268 -15.48 22.33 -3.17
C TYR A 268 -14.86 22.90 -4.47
N PRO A 269 -15.23 22.42 -5.67
CA PRO A 269 -16.16 21.33 -5.97
C PRO A 269 -15.56 19.92 -5.82
N PHE A 270 -14.29 19.81 -5.45
CA PHE A 270 -13.58 18.56 -5.16
C PHE A 270 -12.73 18.73 -3.89
N ASN A 271 -12.53 17.64 -3.17
CA ASN A 271 -11.68 17.59 -1.99
C ASN A 271 -10.23 17.45 -2.44
N LEU A 272 -9.42 18.46 -2.12
CA LEU A 272 -8.01 18.47 -2.43
C LEU A 272 -7.24 19.11 -1.28
N THR A 273 -6.35 18.32 -0.69
CA THR A 273 -5.37 18.79 0.28
C THR A 273 -3.97 18.62 -0.29
N GLY A 274 -3.00 19.40 0.15
CA GLY A 274 -1.65 19.26 -0.37
C GLY A 274 -0.76 20.43 -0.05
N ILE A 275 0.49 20.34 -0.46
CA ILE A 275 1.45 21.43 -0.34
C ILE A 275 2.22 21.48 -1.66
N LEU A 276 2.18 22.63 -2.32
CA LEU A 276 2.95 22.89 -3.53
C LEU A 276 4.10 23.84 -3.20
N TYR A 277 5.29 23.49 -3.66
CA TYR A 277 6.54 24.21 -3.47
C TYR A 277 7.00 24.80 -4.79
N PHE A 278 7.54 26.02 -4.72
CA PHE A 278 8.12 26.72 -5.85
C PHE A 278 9.65 26.59 -5.79
N PRO A 279 10.25 25.63 -6.50
CA PRO A 279 11.69 25.42 -6.45
C PRO A 279 12.46 26.57 -7.09
N LYS A 280 13.72 26.77 -6.66
CA LYS A 280 14.65 27.68 -7.33
C LYS A 280 15.15 27.04 -8.62
N ILE A 281 14.83 27.64 -9.77
CA ILE A 281 15.34 27.19 -11.07
C ILE A 281 16.74 27.80 -11.27
N LYS A 282 17.79 26.97 -11.18
CA LYS A 282 19.19 27.41 -11.31
C LYS A 282 19.70 27.37 -12.75
N SER A 283 19.22 26.44 -13.56
CA SER A 283 19.53 26.36 -14.99
C SER A 283 18.42 25.66 -15.78
N ASN A 284 18.40 25.83 -17.11
CA ASN A 284 17.47 25.10 -17.99
C ASN A 284 17.68 23.58 -17.98
N LEU A 285 18.86 23.11 -17.55
CA LEU A 285 19.15 21.67 -17.37
C LEU A 285 18.49 21.10 -16.10
N ASP A 286 18.12 21.96 -15.14
CA ASP A 286 17.50 21.57 -13.86
C ASP A 286 15.96 21.51 -13.92
N LEU A 287 15.35 21.76 -15.10
CA LEU A 287 13.90 21.69 -15.33
C LEU A 287 13.42 20.24 -15.33
N GLN A 288 13.43 19.60 -14.16
CA GLN A 288 12.79 18.32 -13.94
C GLN A 288 11.30 18.54 -13.69
N ARG A 289 10.49 18.25 -14.70
CA ARG A 289 9.01 18.22 -14.59
C ARG A 289 8.56 17.03 -13.75
N ASN A 290 7.31 17.04 -13.32
CA ASN A 290 6.62 15.91 -12.67
C ASN A 290 7.22 15.50 -11.33
N LYS A 291 7.50 16.47 -10.46
CA LYS A 291 7.91 16.20 -9.06
C LYS A 291 6.76 16.29 -8.06
N ILE A 292 5.54 16.57 -8.50
CA ILE A 292 4.37 16.54 -7.64
C ILE A 292 3.99 15.07 -7.42
N GLN A 293 3.97 14.63 -6.17
CA GLN A 293 3.48 13.30 -5.82
C GLN A 293 1.98 13.33 -5.60
N LEU A 294 1.24 12.51 -6.34
CA LEU A 294 -0.19 12.34 -6.19
C LEU A 294 -0.51 11.24 -5.19
N TYR A 295 -1.42 11.55 -4.29
CA TYR A 295 -1.98 10.67 -3.28
C TYR A 295 -3.50 10.65 -3.39
N SER A 296 -4.09 9.54 -2.95
CA SER A 296 -5.52 9.43 -2.71
C SER A 296 -5.71 8.80 -1.34
N ASN A 297 -6.34 9.53 -0.41
CA ASN A 297 -6.45 9.11 1.00
C ASN A 297 -5.09 8.73 1.61
N GLN A 298 -4.05 9.53 1.31
CA GLN A 298 -2.66 9.29 1.73
C GLN A 298 -1.97 8.03 1.13
N VAL A 299 -2.63 7.30 0.23
CA VAL A 299 -2.02 6.20 -0.54
C VAL A 299 -1.31 6.79 -1.76
N TYR A 300 -0.03 6.46 -1.95
CA TYR A 300 0.75 6.93 -3.10
C TYR A 300 0.21 6.36 -4.42
N VAL A 301 -0.07 7.24 -5.38
CA VAL A 301 -0.60 6.89 -6.70
C VAL A 301 0.51 6.94 -7.75
N THR A 302 1.07 8.13 -7.99
CA THR A 302 2.08 8.40 -9.01
C THR A 302 2.70 9.78 -8.81
N ASP A 303 3.88 10.03 -9.37
CA ASP A 303 4.49 11.35 -9.53
C ASP A 303 4.31 11.90 -10.96
N SER A 304 3.78 11.09 -11.88
CA SER A 304 3.43 11.50 -13.24
C SER A 304 2.08 12.23 -13.26
N VAL A 305 2.13 13.55 -13.09
CA VAL A 305 0.93 14.42 -13.03
C VAL A 305 0.48 14.97 -14.39
N GLU A 306 1.04 14.49 -15.49
CA GLU A 306 0.61 14.85 -16.84
C GLU A 306 -0.87 14.48 -17.06
N GLY A 307 -1.66 15.42 -17.60
CA GLY A 307 -3.11 15.26 -17.74
C GLY A 307 -3.93 15.46 -16.46
N ILE A 308 -3.30 15.52 -15.28
CA ILE A 308 -3.96 15.79 -13.99
C ILE A 308 -3.79 17.25 -13.60
N VAL A 309 -2.55 17.72 -13.71
CA VAL A 309 -2.13 19.07 -13.32
C VAL A 309 -1.81 19.85 -14.59
N PRO A 310 -2.28 21.10 -14.73
CA PRO A 310 -1.92 21.97 -15.86
C PRO A 310 -0.41 22.02 -16.12
N GLU A 311 0.01 22.00 -17.39
CA GLU A 311 1.43 21.88 -17.78
C GLU A 311 2.33 22.91 -17.08
N PHE A 312 1.87 24.15 -16.92
CA PHE A 312 2.65 25.21 -16.27
C PHE A 312 2.92 24.94 -14.77
N LEU A 313 2.11 24.11 -14.11
CA LEU A 313 2.31 23.69 -12.73
C LEU A 313 3.20 22.44 -12.60
N THR A 314 3.52 21.75 -13.71
CA THR A 314 4.39 20.55 -13.68
C THR A 314 5.84 20.84 -13.25
N LEU A 315 6.22 22.12 -13.21
CA LEU A 315 7.50 22.61 -12.68
C LEU A 315 7.51 22.75 -11.15
N LEU A 316 6.35 22.66 -10.51
CA LEU A 316 6.27 22.71 -9.06
C LEU A 316 6.65 21.37 -8.47
N HIS A 317 7.04 21.42 -7.20
CA HIS A 317 7.29 20.26 -6.38
C HIS A 317 6.17 20.17 -5.35
N GLY A 318 5.97 19.00 -4.74
CA GLY A 318 5.13 18.86 -3.56
C GLY A 318 4.24 17.62 -3.61
N VAL A 319 3.11 17.72 -2.93
CA VAL A 319 2.12 16.66 -2.81
C VAL A 319 0.73 17.19 -3.08
N ILE A 320 -0.10 16.38 -3.74
CA ILE A 320 -1.54 16.58 -3.87
C ILE A 320 -2.20 15.31 -3.38
N ASP A 321 -3.12 15.43 -2.42
CA ASP A 321 -3.91 14.34 -1.87
C ASP A 321 -5.40 14.64 -2.10
N SER A 322 -6.01 13.85 -2.98
CA SER A 322 -7.42 14.00 -3.33
C SER A 322 -8.09 12.62 -3.46
N PRO A 323 -9.17 12.36 -2.70
CA PRO A 323 -9.98 11.15 -2.89
C PRO A 323 -10.76 11.17 -4.22
N ASP A 324 -10.97 12.36 -4.80
CA ASP A 324 -11.80 12.57 -5.98
C ASP A 324 -11.01 12.45 -7.30
N ILE A 325 -9.68 12.47 -7.26
CA ILE A 325 -8.86 12.23 -8.46
C ILE A 325 -8.95 10.74 -8.78
N PRO A 326 -9.48 10.37 -9.96
CA PRO A 326 -9.65 8.97 -10.28
C PRO A 326 -8.25 8.34 -10.49
N LEU A 327 -7.99 7.16 -9.91
CA LEU A 327 -6.63 6.57 -9.92
C LEU A 327 -6.21 6.07 -11.32
N ASN A 328 -7.06 6.22 -12.32
CA ASN A 328 -6.83 5.89 -13.72
C ASN A 328 -6.06 6.99 -14.50
N VAL A 329 -5.81 8.18 -13.92
CA VAL A 329 -5.27 9.33 -14.67
C VAL A 329 -3.75 9.27 -14.89
N SER A 330 -3.04 8.19 -14.54
CA SER A 330 -1.63 8.02 -14.97
C SER A 330 -1.47 7.79 -16.50
N ARG A 331 -2.49 8.08 -17.32
CA ARG A 331 -2.77 7.38 -18.60
C ARG A 331 -3.45 8.25 -19.65
N SER A 332 -2.97 9.48 -19.82
CA SER A 332 -3.15 10.19 -21.09
C SER A 332 -1.79 10.39 -21.72
#